data_AF-A0A0F8XKJ1-F1
#
_entry.id   AF-A0A0F8XKJ1-F1
#
_cell.length_a   1.000
_cell.length_b   1.000
_cell.length_c   1.000
_cell.angle_alpha   90.00
_cell.angle_beta   90.00
_cell.angle_gamma   90.00
#
_symmetry.space_group_name_H-M   'P 1'
#
loop_
_entity.id
_entity.type
_entity.pdbx_description
1 polymer ?
#
loop_
_entity_poly.entity_id
_entity_poly.type
_entity_poly.pdbx_seq_one_letter_code
_entity_poly.pdbx_strand_id
1 'polypeptide(L)'
;MKNFGTLEYVLDNYSKTWSWKVTGSRAVSMVSKLIPESWYGEGPNEAIVPDSSENVKHLKWILERYPLDILSKSVWQRKSTISKRPKIILPKTEKLVRVNPGEQFRGKLLNFQKEGLDFLLKSSGNALLADEMGLGKTVQTLAYLASEKQAFPALVVAPLVTLNNWQREIGKFMKRKSRNGRLVENEVPTSTIIRRGKAEELGKFDFYIINYDLLFKRLNDLSQLDIRTIVCDEVQNLRSKT
;
A
#
# COMPACT_ATOMS: atom_id res chain seq x y z
N MET A 1 3.85 -43.93 7.10
CA MET A 1 4.25 -42.61 7.67
C MET A 1 3.61 -42.50 9.03
N LYS A 2 4.37 -42.28 10.11
CA LYS A 2 3.77 -42.16 11.45
C LYS A 2 2.98 -40.86 11.51
N ASN A 3 1.68 -40.98 11.80
CA ASN A 3 0.81 -39.83 11.96
C ASN A 3 1.27 -39.02 13.17
N PHE A 4 1.60 -37.73 12.97
CA PHE A 4 2.13 -36.88 14.05
C PHE A 4 1.02 -36.29 14.94
N GLY A 5 -0.23 -36.40 14.49
CA GLY A 5 -1.38 -35.81 15.15
C GLY A 5 -2.50 -35.45 14.16
N THR A 6 -3.58 -34.88 14.65
CA THR A 6 -4.67 -34.38 13.81
C THR A 6 -4.86 -32.87 13.98
N LEU A 7 -5.41 -32.23 12.95
CA LEU A 7 -5.86 -30.84 12.97
C LEU A 7 -7.35 -30.79 12.64
N GLU A 8 -8.14 -30.27 13.57
CA GLU A 8 -9.59 -30.16 13.47
C GLU A 8 -10.06 -28.73 13.78
N TYR A 9 -11.11 -28.27 13.12
CA TYR A 9 -11.75 -27.00 13.42
C TYR A 9 -12.99 -27.24 14.27
N VAL A 10 -12.95 -26.82 15.52
CA VAL A 10 -13.97 -27.14 16.54
C VAL A 10 -14.48 -25.87 17.21
N LEU A 11 -15.72 -25.93 17.70
CA LEU A 11 -16.22 -24.93 18.64
C LEU A 11 -15.68 -25.27 20.02
N ASP A 12 -14.82 -24.42 20.56
CA ASP A 12 -14.23 -24.66 21.87
C ASP A 12 -15.27 -24.45 23.00
N ASN A 13 -15.30 -25.40 23.94
CA ASN A 13 -16.29 -25.44 25.01
C ASN A 13 -16.08 -24.31 26.03
N TYR A 14 -14.84 -23.86 26.22
CA TYR A 14 -14.46 -22.84 27.20
C TYR A 14 -14.60 -21.43 26.66
N SER A 15 -13.93 -21.12 25.55
CA SER A 15 -13.96 -19.80 24.93
C SER A 15 -15.25 -19.53 24.16
N LYS A 16 -16.05 -20.56 23.84
CA LYS A 16 -17.23 -20.48 22.95
C LYS A 16 -16.92 -19.90 21.58
N THR A 17 -15.66 -20.01 21.13
CA THR A 17 -15.21 -19.55 19.82
C THR A 17 -14.75 -20.71 18.95
N TRP A 18 -14.88 -20.54 17.63
CA TRP A 18 -14.32 -21.51 16.70
C TRP A 18 -12.80 -21.43 16.70
N SER A 19 -12.16 -22.56 16.96
CA SER A 19 -10.72 -22.68 17.15
C SER A 19 -10.17 -23.92 16.47
N TRP A 20 -8.86 -23.95 16.30
CA TRP A 20 -8.12 -25.10 15.78
C TRP A 20 -7.71 -26.00 16.93
N LYS A 21 -8.22 -27.23 16.95
CA LYS A 21 -7.77 -28.28 17.86
C LYS A 21 -6.68 -29.10 17.18
N VAL A 22 -5.52 -29.14 17.82
CA VAL A 22 -4.37 -29.95 17.43
C VAL A 22 -4.25 -31.11 18.42
N THR A 23 -4.22 -32.33 17.93
CA THR A 23 -4.01 -33.52 18.76
C THR A 23 -2.64 -34.14 18.49
N GLY A 24 -2.11 -34.88 19.46
CA GLY A 24 -0.85 -35.64 19.35
C GLY A 24 0.28 -34.99 20.14
N SER A 25 0.97 -35.79 20.95
CA SER A 25 1.97 -35.32 21.92
C SER A 25 3.07 -34.44 21.33
N ARG A 26 3.60 -34.81 20.16
CA ARG A 26 4.61 -34.00 19.45
C ARG A 26 4.02 -32.73 18.86
N ALA A 27 2.86 -32.80 18.23
CA ALA A 27 2.19 -31.66 17.62
C ALA A 27 1.85 -30.60 18.67
N VAL A 28 1.28 -31.02 19.80
CA VAL A 28 0.94 -30.18 20.94
C VAL A 28 2.18 -29.51 21.55
N SER A 29 3.28 -30.25 21.72
CA SER A 29 4.52 -29.66 22.24
C SER A 29 5.12 -28.60 21.32
N MET A 30 4.91 -28.70 20.01
CA MET A 30 5.38 -27.68 19.06
C MET A 30 4.45 -26.47 19.04
N VAL A 31 3.14 -26.71 19.06
CA VAL A 31 2.12 -25.65 19.11
C VAL A 31 2.32 -24.81 20.37
N SER A 32 2.50 -25.43 21.55
CA SER A 32 2.71 -24.68 22.80
C SER A 32 4.01 -23.86 22.82
N LYS A 33 5.02 -24.25 22.04
CA LYS A 33 6.26 -23.49 21.88
C LYS A 33 6.17 -22.35 20.87
N LEU A 34 5.40 -22.53 19.79
CA LEU A 34 5.36 -21.60 18.65
C LEU A 34 4.17 -20.63 18.70
N ILE A 35 3.11 -21.00 19.41
CA ILE A 35 1.86 -20.24 19.50
C ILE A 35 1.58 -19.97 20.99
N PRO A 36 2.06 -18.83 21.52
CA PRO A 36 1.87 -18.48 22.94
C PRO A 36 0.41 -18.36 23.37
N GLU A 37 -0.48 -18.04 22.43
CA GLU A 37 -1.92 -17.92 22.65
C GLU A 37 -2.65 -19.27 22.72
N SER A 38 -1.94 -20.39 22.53
CA SER A 38 -2.55 -21.72 22.61
C SER A 38 -2.68 -22.19 24.06
N TRP A 39 -3.71 -22.98 24.34
CA TRP A 39 -3.92 -23.63 25.64
C TRP A 39 -4.20 -25.13 25.48
N TYR A 40 -4.07 -25.87 26.57
CA TYR A 40 -4.37 -27.31 26.57
C TYR A 40 -5.88 -27.56 26.53
N GLY A 41 -6.30 -28.55 25.74
CA GLY A 41 -7.69 -28.98 25.63
C GLY A 41 -8.14 -29.88 26.78
N GLU A 42 -9.10 -30.77 26.51
CA GLU A 42 -9.64 -31.70 27.52
C GLU A 42 -8.64 -32.82 27.87
N GLY A 43 -7.69 -33.11 26.97
CA GLY A 43 -6.61 -34.07 27.19
C GLY A 43 -5.19 -33.48 27.16
N PRO A 44 -4.20 -34.16 27.75
CA PRO A 44 -2.79 -33.71 27.76
C PRO A 44 -2.13 -33.72 26.37
N ASN A 45 -2.75 -34.41 25.41
CA ASN A 45 -2.33 -34.48 24.01
C ASN A 45 -3.24 -33.65 23.10
N GLU A 46 -3.89 -32.63 23.63
CA GLU A 46 -4.74 -31.70 22.88
C GLU A 46 -4.33 -30.25 23.17
N ALA A 47 -4.20 -29.46 22.11
CA ALA A 47 -4.02 -28.02 22.20
C ALA A 47 -5.09 -27.31 21.37
N ILE A 48 -5.65 -26.26 21.94
CA ILE A 48 -6.57 -25.36 21.26
C ILE A 48 -5.80 -24.10 20.86
N VAL A 49 -5.96 -23.73 19.60
CA VAL A 49 -5.32 -22.58 18.98
C VAL A 49 -6.42 -21.65 18.45
N PRO A 50 -6.51 -20.40 18.93
CA PRO A 50 -7.45 -19.42 18.41
C PRO A 50 -7.33 -19.23 16.91
N ASP A 51 -8.47 -19.07 16.25
CA ASP A 51 -8.51 -18.77 14.82
C ASP A 51 -8.10 -17.32 14.54
N SER A 52 -6.80 -17.10 14.33
CA SER A 52 -6.23 -15.83 13.88
C SER A 52 -5.42 -16.02 12.60
N SER A 53 -5.29 -14.95 11.80
CA SER A 53 -4.52 -15.02 10.55
C SER A 53 -3.03 -15.33 10.78
N GLU A 54 -2.50 -15.03 11.96
CA GLU A 54 -1.13 -15.33 12.37
C GLU A 54 -1.01 -16.79 12.83
N ASN A 55 -1.94 -17.26 13.65
CA ASN A 55 -1.96 -18.63 14.14
C ASN A 55 -2.17 -19.63 13.00
N VAL A 56 -3.00 -19.31 11.99
CA VAL A 56 -3.15 -20.13 10.78
C VAL A 56 -1.83 -20.23 9.98
N LYS A 57 -0.99 -19.18 9.96
CA LYS A 57 0.34 -19.24 9.35
C LYS A 57 1.28 -20.15 10.14
N HIS A 58 1.30 -20.03 11.46
CA HIS A 58 2.10 -20.90 12.32
C HIS A 58 1.69 -22.37 12.18
N LEU A 59 0.39 -22.68 12.18
CA LEU A 59 -0.13 -24.03 11.92
C LEU A 59 0.29 -24.55 10.55
N LYS A 60 0.30 -23.69 9.52
CA LYS A 60 0.73 -24.06 8.17
C LYS A 60 2.22 -24.44 8.14
N TRP A 61 3.08 -23.69 8.83
CA TRP A 61 4.50 -24.04 8.96
C TRP A 61 4.73 -25.34 9.72
N ILE A 62 3.94 -25.61 10.77
CA ILE A 62 4.00 -26.87 11.50
C ILE A 62 3.63 -28.02 10.57
N LEU A 63 2.55 -27.90 9.79
CA LEU A 63 2.11 -28.92 8.82
C LEU A 63 3.13 -29.22 7.72
N GLU A 64 3.91 -28.22 7.29
CA GLU A 64 4.97 -28.39 6.28
C GLU A 64 6.15 -29.22 6.81
N ARG A 65 6.44 -29.14 8.11
CA ARG A 65 7.54 -29.88 8.76
C ARG A 65 7.10 -31.19 9.39
N TYR A 66 5.87 -31.25 9.86
CA TYR A 66 5.26 -32.37 10.59
C TYR A 66 3.85 -32.60 10.05
N PRO A 67 3.67 -33.54 9.12
CA PRO A 67 2.37 -33.78 8.51
C PRO A 67 1.38 -34.27 9.56
N LEU A 68 0.32 -33.47 9.78
CA LEU A 68 -0.84 -33.82 10.59
C LEU A 68 -2.01 -34.19 9.67
N ASP A 69 -2.86 -35.09 10.14
CA ASP A 69 -4.09 -35.41 9.45
C ASP A 69 -5.12 -34.30 9.64
N ILE A 70 -5.42 -33.60 8.56
CA ILE A 70 -6.39 -32.52 8.55
C ILE A 70 -7.79 -33.13 8.43
N LEU A 71 -8.55 -33.10 9.52
CA LEU A 71 -9.93 -33.59 9.57
C LEU A 71 -10.88 -32.60 8.92
N SER A 72 -10.68 -31.29 9.16
CA SER A 72 -11.52 -30.21 8.62
C SER A 72 -10.96 -29.63 7.31
N LYS A 73 -10.73 -30.49 6.30
CA LYS A 73 -10.04 -30.13 5.04
C LYS A 73 -10.61 -28.89 4.34
N SER A 74 -11.93 -28.78 4.21
CA SER A 74 -12.59 -27.66 3.52
C SER A 74 -12.44 -26.33 4.26
N VAL A 75 -12.43 -26.34 5.60
CA VAL A 75 -12.20 -25.14 6.41
C VAL A 75 -10.73 -24.74 6.33
N TRP A 76 -9.83 -25.72 6.45
CA TRP A 76 -8.40 -25.51 6.33
C TRP A 76 -8.03 -24.93 4.97
N GLN A 77 -8.56 -25.47 3.87
CA GLN A 77 -8.34 -24.92 2.54
C GLN A 77 -8.79 -23.46 2.46
N ARG A 78 -10.00 -23.11 2.93
CA ARG A 78 -10.47 -21.71 2.89
C ARG A 78 -9.57 -20.76 3.69
N LYS A 79 -9.18 -21.14 4.91
CA LYS A 79 -8.42 -20.26 5.83
C LYS A 79 -6.91 -20.22 5.51
N SER A 80 -6.32 -21.32 5.06
CA SER A 80 -4.89 -21.38 4.66
C SER A 80 -4.59 -20.75 3.30
N THR A 81 -5.62 -20.51 2.47
CA THR A 81 -5.51 -19.86 1.15
C THR A 81 -5.50 -18.33 1.24
N ILE A 82 -5.66 -17.74 2.44
CA ILE A 82 -5.47 -16.31 2.69
C ILE A 82 -3.97 -15.97 2.72
N SER A 83 -3.25 -16.31 1.64
CA SER A 83 -1.94 -15.76 1.29
C SER A 83 -1.56 -16.16 -0.14
N LYS A 84 -2.50 -16.10 -1.10
CA LYS A 84 -2.07 -15.77 -2.45
C LYS A 84 -1.92 -14.27 -2.46
N ARG A 85 -0.72 -13.76 -2.11
CA ARG A 85 -0.31 -12.48 -2.70
C ARG A 85 -0.61 -12.64 -4.20
N PRO A 86 -1.44 -11.77 -4.81
CA PRO A 86 -1.65 -11.86 -6.25
C PRO A 86 -0.26 -11.98 -6.87
N LYS A 87 -0.04 -13.01 -7.70
CA LYS A 87 1.21 -13.11 -8.46
C LYS A 87 1.35 -11.75 -9.10
N ILE A 88 2.44 -11.04 -8.79
CA ILE A 88 2.75 -9.78 -9.45
C ILE A 88 2.86 -10.16 -10.92
N ILE A 89 1.83 -9.86 -11.70
CA ILE A 89 1.92 -9.92 -13.14
C ILE A 89 2.87 -8.79 -13.44
N LEU A 90 4.15 -9.14 -13.61
CA LEU A 90 5.10 -8.18 -14.11
C LEU A 90 4.53 -7.74 -15.47
N PRO A 91 4.20 -6.46 -15.66
CA PRO A 91 3.82 -5.99 -16.97
C PRO A 91 4.94 -6.43 -17.91
N LYS A 92 4.56 -7.00 -19.07
CA LYS A 92 5.55 -7.29 -20.11
C LYS A 92 6.35 -6.01 -20.30
N THR A 93 7.68 -6.12 -20.26
CA THR A 93 8.58 -4.98 -20.43
C THR A 93 8.44 -4.46 -21.86
N GLU A 94 7.36 -3.73 -22.11
CA GLU A 94 7.18 -3.01 -23.35
C GLU A 94 8.32 -2.02 -23.45
N LYS A 95 8.93 -1.95 -24.63
CA LYS A 95 9.97 -0.97 -24.88
C LYS A 95 9.40 0.42 -24.61
N LEU A 96 10.03 1.15 -23.70
CA LEU A 96 9.62 2.51 -23.39
C LEU A 96 9.83 3.40 -24.61
N VAL A 97 8.86 4.27 -24.87
CA VAL A 97 8.90 5.22 -25.97
C VAL A 97 9.02 6.63 -25.40
N ARG A 98 9.56 7.56 -26.17
CA ARG A 98 9.61 8.97 -25.77
C ARG A 98 8.25 9.62 -26.01
N VAL A 99 7.51 9.86 -24.93
CA VAL A 99 6.24 10.59 -24.98
C VAL A 99 6.43 12.06 -24.59
N ASN A 100 5.57 12.92 -25.15
CA ASN A 100 5.52 14.32 -24.78
C ASN A 100 4.49 14.52 -23.67
N PRO A 101 4.73 15.45 -22.73
CA PRO A 101 3.79 15.72 -21.65
C PRO A 101 2.52 16.41 -22.17
N GLY A 102 1.43 16.28 -21.40
CA GLY A 102 0.17 16.95 -21.68
C GLY A 102 0.26 18.47 -21.66
N GLU A 103 -0.74 19.14 -22.24
CA GLU A 103 -0.72 20.58 -22.49
C GLU A 103 -0.66 21.47 -21.23
N GLN A 104 -1.04 20.92 -20.06
CA GLN A 104 -0.90 21.58 -18.77
C GLN A 104 0.57 21.72 -18.34
N PHE A 105 1.47 20.91 -18.88
CA PHE A 105 2.89 20.97 -18.54
C PHE A 105 3.57 22.14 -19.26
N ARG A 106 4.41 22.88 -18.54
CA ARG A 106 5.24 23.98 -19.03
C ARG A 106 6.70 23.55 -19.04
N GLY A 107 7.31 23.51 -20.22
CA GLY A 107 8.73 23.23 -20.39
C GLY A 107 8.99 22.05 -21.33
N LYS A 108 10.25 21.60 -21.38
CA LYS A 108 10.67 20.45 -22.19
C LYS A 108 11.34 19.40 -21.30
N LEU A 109 10.90 18.16 -21.42
CA LEU A 109 11.52 17.01 -20.77
C LEU A 109 12.76 16.55 -21.55
N LEU A 110 13.78 16.08 -20.81
CA LEU A 110 14.93 15.36 -21.38
C LEU A 110 14.50 14.00 -21.92
N ASN A 111 15.29 13.40 -22.82
CA ASN A 111 14.91 12.13 -23.48
C ASN A 111 14.60 11.00 -22.50
N PHE A 112 15.43 10.81 -21.46
CA PHE A 112 15.18 9.81 -20.43
C PHE A 112 13.93 10.13 -19.58
N GLN A 113 13.64 11.41 -19.35
CA GLN A 113 12.43 11.83 -18.62
C GLN A 113 11.15 11.55 -19.43
N LYS A 114 11.23 11.62 -20.76
CA LYS A 114 10.13 11.21 -21.65
C LYS A 114 9.88 9.72 -21.60
N GLU A 115 10.93 8.92 -21.49
CA GLU A 115 10.82 7.46 -21.31
C GLU A 115 10.25 7.13 -19.92
N GLY A 116 10.68 7.85 -18.87
CA GLY A 116 10.08 7.75 -17.53
C GLY A 116 8.60 8.15 -17.49
N LEU A 117 8.19 9.15 -18.28
CA LEU A 117 6.79 9.52 -18.43
C LEU A 117 5.97 8.40 -19.10
N ASP A 118 6.48 7.75 -20.14
CA ASP A 118 5.81 6.61 -20.78
C ASP A 118 5.63 5.45 -19.79
N PHE A 119 6.65 5.19 -18.98
CA PHE A 119 6.58 4.21 -17.90
C PHE A 119 5.44 4.52 -16.92
N LEU A 120 5.30 5.77 -16.47
CA LEU A 120 4.24 6.18 -15.55
C LEU A 120 2.85 6.01 -16.16
N LEU A 121 2.67 6.43 -17.42
CA LEU A 121 1.39 6.31 -18.13
C LEU A 121 0.96 4.85 -18.32
N LYS A 122 1.91 3.94 -18.54
CA LYS A 122 1.65 2.50 -18.68
C LYS A 122 1.42 1.77 -17.35
N SER A 123 1.80 2.37 -16.22
CA SER A 123 1.81 1.71 -14.90
C SER A 123 0.41 1.46 -14.29
N SER A 124 -0.68 1.71 -15.01
CA SER A 124 -2.06 1.34 -14.61
C SER A 124 -2.43 1.76 -13.18
N GLY A 125 -1.94 2.92 -12.74
CA GLY A 125 -2.31 3.57 -11.47
C GLY A 125 -1.31 3.44 -10.32
N ASN A 126 -0.35 2.50 -10.35
CA ASN A 126 0.68 2.39 -9.30
C ASN A 126 2.07 2.28 -9.92
N ALA A 127 2.95 3.24 -9.64
CA ALA A 127 4.30 3.30 -10.18
C ALA A 127 5.31 3.67 -9.09
N LEU A 128 6.54 3.16 -9.22
CA LEU A 128 7.68 3.57 -8.41
C LEU A 128 8.79 4.09 -9.34
N LEU A 129 9.03 5.39 -9.30
CA LEU A 129 10.19 6.01 -9.98
C LEU A 129 11.40 5.92 -9.06
N ALA A 130 12.29 4.97 -9.37
CA ALA A 130 13.52 4.73 -8.62
C ALA A 130 14.77 5.30 -9.30
N ASP A 131 14.61 6.29 -10.18
CA ASP A 131 15.71 7.01 -10.85
C ASP A 131 16.66 7.62 -9.81
N GLU A 132 17.93 7.79 -10.18
CA GLU A 132 18.93 8.45 -9.35
C GLU A 132 18.50 9.85 -8.88
N MET A 133 19.03 10.27 -7.73
CA MET A 133 18.80 11.60 -7.18
C MET A 133 19.33 12.66 -8.16
N GLY A 134 18.59 13.75 -8.35
CA GLY A 134 18.99 14.83 -9.27
C GLY A 134 18.51 14.69 -10.72
N LEU A 135 17.96 13.53 -11.13
CA LEU A 135 17.45 13.32 -12.51
C LEU A 135 16.09 13.99 -12.80
N GLY A 136 15.53 14.74 -11.85
CA GLY A 136 14.30 15.50 -12.04
C GLY A 136 13.02 14.66 -11.93
N LYS A 137 12.97 13.70 -10.99
CA LYS A 137 11.76 12.89 -10.69
C LYS A 137 10.52 13.75 -10.41
N THR A 138 10.68 14.88 -9.72
CA THR A 138 9.60 15.85 -9.48
C THR A 138 9.01 16.36 -10.80
N VAL A 139 9.86 16.74 -11.76
CA VAL A 139 9.43 17.24 -13.07
C VAL A 139 8.75 16.14 -13.88
N GLN A 140 9.27 14.90 -13.87
CA GLN A 140 8.61 13.74 -14.49
C GLN A 140 7.22 13.48 -13.87
N THR A 141 7.10 13.61 -12.55
CA THR A 141 5.83 13.41 -11.84
C THR A 141 4.80 14.48 -12.19
N LEU A 142 5.21 15.75 -12.26
CA LEU A 142 4.33 16.84 -12.71
C LEU A 142 3.90 16.65 -14.17
N ALA A 143 4.81 16.19 -15.03
CA ALA A 143 4.49 15.83 -16.40
C ALA A 143 3.46 14.68 -16.49
N TYR A 144 3.55 13.70 -15.60
CA TYR A 144 2.54 12.65 -15.49
C TYR A 144 1.17 13.21 -15.07
N LEU A 145 1.12 14.01 -14.00
CA LEU A 145 -0.13 14.66 -13.55
C LEU A 145 -0.75 15.57 -14.62
N ALA A 146 0.07 16.20 -15.47
CA ALA A 146 -0.39 17.00 -16.60
C ALA A 146 -0.97 16.17 -17.76
N SER A 147 -0.58 14.90 -17.87
CA SER A 147 -0.94 14.00 -18.97
C SER A 147 -2.13 13.10 -18.61
N GLU A 148 -2.29 12.79 -17.33
CA GLU A 148 -3.38 11.95 -16.81
C GLU A 148 -4.70 12.74 -16.71
N LYS A 149 -5.79 12.17 -17.23
CA LYS A 149 -7.08 12.88 -17.37
C LYS A 149 -7.77 13.12 -16.03
N GLN A 150 -7.59 12.21 -15.08
CA GLN A 150 -8.24 12.22 -13.77
C GLN A 150 -7.21 12.34 -12.64
N ALA A 151 -6.17 13.16 -12.83
CA ALA A 151 -5.08 13.31 -11.86
C ALA A 151 -5.45 14.16 -10.62
N PHE A 152 -6.43 15.07 -10.77
CA PHE A 152 -6.73 16.10 -9.78
C PHE A 152 -8.04 15.84 -9.03
N PRO A 153 -8.12 16.16 -7.72
CA PRO A 153 -7.06 16.76 -6.89
C PRO A 153 -5.92 15.80 -6.56
N ALA A 154 -4.68 16.32 -6.54
CA ALA A 154 -3.48 15.56 -6.25
C ALA A 154 -2.95 15.85 -4.84
N LEU A 155 -2.62 14.80 -4.09
CA LEU A 155 -1.97 14.90 -2.78
C LEU A 155 -0.49 14.55 -2.92
N VAL A 156 0.38 15.50 -2.63
CA VAL A 156 1.83 15.31 -2.53
C VAL A 156 2.20 15.14 -1.07
N VAL A 157 2.76 13.99 -0.74
CA VAL A 157 3.34 13.67 0.56
C VAL A 157 4.85 13.71 0.43
N ALA A 158 5.50 14.58 1.18
CA ALA A 158 6.95 14.75 1.07
C ALA A 158 7.61 15.12 2.41
N PRO A 159 8.93 14.98 2.55
CA PRO A 159 9.67 15.52 3.69
C PRO A 159 9.41 17.02 3.89
N LEU A 160 9.45 17.48 5.14
CA LEU A 160 9.17 18.87 5.51
C LEU A 160 10.02 19.87 4.70
N VAL A 161 11.28 19.50 4.44
CA VAL A 161 12.26 20.31 3.72
C VAL A 161 11.94 20.47 2.24
N THR A 162 11.20 19.54 1.61
CA THR A 162 10.89 19.59 0.18
C THR A 162 9.50 20.14 -0.13
N LEU A 163 8.63 20.40 0.86
CA LEU A 163 7.27 20.92 0.63
C LEU A 163 7.26 22.24 -0.17
N ASN A 164 8.10 23.20 0.23
CA ASN A 164 8.20 24.49 -0.46
C ASN A 164 8.81 24.33 -1.87
N ASN A 165 9.69 23.34 -2.07
CA ASN A 165 10.24 23.02 -3.37
C ASN A 165 9.15 22.49 -4.31
N TRP A 166 8.32 21.56 -3.83
CA TRP A 166 7.16 21.07 -4.57
C TRP A 166 6.23 22.20 -5.00
N GLN A 167 5.88 23.12 -4.09
CA GLN A 167 5.03 24.26 -4.44
C GLN A 167 5.66 25.16 -5.51
N ARG A 168 6.97 25.40 -5.43
CA ARG A 168 7.72 26.19 -6.43
C ARG A 168 7.74 25.50 -7.80
N GLU A 169 8.01 24.20 -7.82
CA GLU A 169 8.09 23.39 -9.03
C GLU A 169 6.71 23.30 -9.71
N ILE A 170 5.62 23.17 -8.94
CA ILE A 170 4.25 23.24 -9.47
C ILE A 170 4.02 24.58 -10.17
N GLY A 171 4.36 25.70 -9.54
CA GLY A 171 4.20 27.03 -10.16
C GLY A 171 5.08 27.25 -11.40
N LYS A 172 6.23 26.57 -11.47
CA LYS A 172 7.17 26.67 -12.59
C LYS A 172 6.75 25.80 -13.78
N PHE A 173 6.33 24.55 -13.53
CA PHE A 173 6.14 23.52 -14.55
C PHE A 173 4.68 23.23 -14.90
N MET A 174 3.70 23.83 -14.21
CA MET A 174 2.28 23.57 -14.47
C MET A 174 1.51 24.83 -14.85
N LYS A 175 0.56 24.68 -15.77
CA LYS A 175 -0.47 25.65 -16.14
C LYS A 175 -1.81 25.23 -15.55
N ARG A 176 -2.60 26.22 -15.12
CA ARG A 176 -3.95 25.99 -14.64
C ARG A 176 -4.87 25.59 -15.80
N LYS A 177 -5.70 24.59 -15.55
CA LYS A 177 -6.81 24.20 -16.42
C LYS A 177 -8.11 24.66 -15.77
N SER A 178 -8.91 25.42 -16.50
CA SER A 178 -10.24 25.82 -16.06
C SER A 178 -11.18 24.62 -16.01
N ARG A 179 -12.29 24.74 -15.26
CA ARG A 179 -13.30 23.68 -15.10
C ARG A 179 -13.93 23.24 -16.43
N ASN A 180 -13.90 24.09 -17.45
CA ASN A 180 -14.35 23.78 -18.81
C ASN A 180 -13.27 23.08 -19.67
N GLY A 181 -12.15 22.71 -19.08
CA GLY A 181 -11.03 22.04 -19.76
C GLY A 181 -10.11 22.96 -20.55
N ARG A 182 -10.38 24.26 -20.63
CA ARG A 182 -9.51 25.23 -21.29
C ARG A 182 -8.29 25.55 -20.43
N LEU A 183 -7.13 25.63 -21.07
CA LEU A 183 -5.93 26.15 -20.43
C LEU A 183 -6.05 27.65 -20.27
N VAL A 184 -5.72 28.13 -19.07
CA VAL A 184 -5.58 29.56 -18.83
C VAL A 184 -4.11 29.89 -18.91
N GLU A 185 -3.73 30.61 -19.97
CA GLU A 185 -2.35 31.03 -20.15
C GLU A 185 -1.94 31.96 -19.00
N ASN A 186 -0.72 31.75 -18.48
CA ASN A 186 -0.11 32.47 -17.36
C ASN A 186 -0.66 32.20 -15.95
N GLU A 187 -1.70 31.40 -15.77
CA GLU A 187 -2.14 30.97 -14.44
C GLU A 187 -1.48 29.66 -14.00
N VAL A 188 -1.21 29.55 -12.69
CA VAL A 188 -0.68 28.34 -12.04
C VAL A 188 -1.80 27.59 -11.33
N PRO A 189 -1.75 26.26 -11.24
CA PRO A 189 -2.69 25.49 -10.44
C PRO A 189 -2.72 25.95 -8.99
N THR A 190 -3.90 25.85 -8.37
CA THR A 190 -4.08 26.19 -6.96
C THR A 190 -3.41 25.12 -6.08
N SER A 191 -2.61 25.56 -5.11
CA SER A 191 -1.90 24.64 -4.21
C SER A 191 -1.93 25.14 -2.76
N THR A 192 -2.02 24.22 -1.81
CA THR A 192 -1.95 24.52 -0.38
C THR A 192 -0.97 23.60 0.34
N ILE A 193 -0.21 24.16 1.28
CA ILE A 193 0.69 23.39 2.15
C ILE A 193 0.01 23.24 3.52
N ILE A 194 -0.25 21.99 3.90
CA ILE A 194 -0.82 21.65 5.20
C ILE A 194 0.31 21.60 6.22
N ARG A 195 0.39 22.64 7.07
CA ARG A 195 1.42 22.78 8.11
C ARG A 195 0.92 22.48 9.52
N ARG A 196 -0.40 22.45 9.73
CA ARG A 196 -1.02 22.25 11.04
C ARG A 196 -1.52 20.82 11.16
N GLY A 197 -1.52 20.29 12.38
CA GLY A 197 -2.08 18.97 12.68
C GLY A 197 -3.53 19.00 13.17
N LYS A 198 -4.08 20.17 13.48
CA LYS A 198 -5.49 20.30 13.91
C LYS A 198 -6.43 20.08 12.73
N ALA A 199 -7.53 19.37 12.94
CA ALA A 199 -8.57 19.22 11.93
C ALA A 199 -9.16 20.59 11.59
N GLU A 200 -9.12 20.95 10.31
CA GLU A 200 -9.62 22.23 9.80
C GLU A 200 -10.19 21.97 8.40
N GLU A 201 -11.28 22.67 8.05
CA GLU A 201 -11.89 22.53 6.73
C GLU A 201 -10.91 23.00 5.64
N LEU A 202 -10.55 22.07 4.75
CA LEU A 202 -9.66 22.34 3.64
C LEU A 202 -10.49 22.83 2.45
N GLY A 203 -10.17 24.03 1.95
CA GLY A 203 -10.75 24.53 0.71
C GLY A 203 -10.42 23.65 -0.50
N LYS A 204 -11.05 23.91 -1.65
CA LYS A 204 -10.82 23.14 -2.88
C LYS A 204 -9.59 23.65 -3.63
N PHE A 205 -8.51 22.87 -3.62
CA PHE A 205 -7.27 23.12 -4.36
C PHE A 205 -6.98 21.99 -5.36
N ASP A 206 -6.19 22.29 -6.39
CA ASP A 206 -5.71 21.29 -7.34
C ASP A 206 -4.63 20.40 -6.70
N PHE A 207 -3.76 21.00 -5.88
CA PHE A 207 -2.69 20.32 -5.15
C PHE A 207 -2.79 20.54 -3.64
N TYR A 208 -2.70 19.44 -2.90
CA TYR A 208 -2.47 19.45 -1.45
C TYR A 208 -1.06 18.93 -1.19
N ILE A 209 -0.28 19.65 -0.40
CA ILE A 209 1.10 19.27 -0.07
C ILE A 209 1.19 19.09 1.45
N ILE A 210 1.59 17.91 1.90
CA ILE A 210 1.62 17.55 3.32
C ILE A 210 2.90 16.81 3.68
N ASN A 211 3.32 16.96 4.94
CA ASN A 211 4.39 16.16 5.49
C ASN A 211 3.89 14.79 6.01
N TYR A 212 4.76 13.78 5.96
CA TYR A 212 4.48 12.44 6.48
C TYR A 212 3.92 12.41 7.91
N ASP A 213 4.44 13.24 8.82
CA ASP A 213 4.04 13.26 10.24
C ASP A 213 2.61 13.77 10.46
N LEU A 214 2.08 14.53 9.49
CA LEU A 214 0.75 15.12 9.55
C LEU A 214 -0.32 14.26 8.86
N LEU A 215 0.08 13.25 8.07
CA LEU A 215 -0.85 12.39 7.33
C LEU A 215 -1.89 11.74 8.25
N PHE A 216 -1.44 11.06 9.31
CA PHE A 216 -2.34 10.34 10.21
C PHE A 216 -3.26 11.31 10.97
N LYS A 217 -2.74 12.47 11.38
CA LYS A 217 -3.50 13.49 12.11
C LYS A 217 -4.59 14.14 11.27
N ARG A 218 -4.37 14.26 9.95
CA ARG A 218 -5.28 14.93 9.00
C ARG A 218 -6.06 13.93 8.13
N LEU A 219 -6.04 12.63 8.45
CA LEU A 219 -6.67 11.58 7.64
C LEU A 219 -8.17 11.85 7.41
N ASN A 220 -8.88 12.31 8.44
CA ASN A 220 -10.31 12.62 8.36
C ASN A 220 -10.61 13.80 7.43
N ASP A 221 -9.74 14.81 7.40
CA ASP A 221 -9.90 15.96 6.50
C ASP A 221 -9.59 15.55 5.06
N LEU A 222 -8.50 14.79 4.88
CA LEU A 222 -8.02 14.37 3.57
C LEU A 222 -8.98 13.39 2.88
N SER A 223 -9.67 12.53 3.64
CA SER A 223 -10.64 11.57 3.09
C SER A 223 -11.87 12.24 2.47
N GLN A 224 -12.17 13.49 2.83
CA GLN A 224 -13.30 14.25 2.31
C GLN A 224 -12.98 14.99 0.99
N LEU A 225 -11.72 15.01 0.56
CA LEU A 225 -11.26 15.81 -0.59
C LEU A 225 -11.32 15.11 -1.95
N ASP A 226 -11.87 13.88 -2.03
CA ASP A 226 -11.97 13.07 -3.24
C ASP A 226 -10.64 13.01 -4.05
N ILE A 227 -9.52 12.87 -3.33
CA ILE A 227 -8.17 12.86 -3.91
C ILE A 227 -8.07 11.74 -4.95
N ARG A 228 -7.57 12.08 -6.14
CA ARG A 228 -7.46 11.15 -7.28
C ARG A 228 -6.07 10.57 -7.45
N THR A 229 -5.03 11.29 -7.05
CA THR A 229 -3.66 10.83 -7.16
C THR A 229 -2.87 11.19 -5.91
N ILE A 230 -2.10 10.22 -5.42
CA ILE A 230 -1.20 10.42 -4.28
C ILE A 230 0.23 10.24 -4.79
N VAL A 231 1.06 11.25 -4.53
CA VAL A 231 2.48 11.25 -4.84
C VAL A 231 3.25 11.18 -3.53
N CYS A 232 4.08 10.15 -3.37
CA CYS A 232 4.94 9.97 -2.20
C CYS A 232 6.40 10.22 -2.58
N ASP A 233 6.94 11.36 -2.16
CA ASP A 233 8.34 11.73 -2.36
C ASP A 233 9.20 11.18 -1.23
N GLU A 234 10.38 10.64 -1.54
CA GLU A 234 11.27 9.97 -0.57
C GLU A 234 10.51 8.92 0.26
N VAL A 235 9.86 7.98 -0.44
CA VAL A 235 8.95 6.96 0.12
C VAL A 235 9.57 6.09 1.22
N GLN A 236 10.90 6.00 1.31
CA GLN A 236 11.59 5.33 2.41
C GLN A 236 11.21 5.88 3.79
N ASN A 237 10.75 7.14 3.88
CA ASN A 237 10.26 7.73 5.12
C ASN A 237 9.00 7.03 5.66
N LEU A 238 8.23 6.34 4.80
CA LEU A 238 7.10 5.49 5.23
C LEU A 238 7.54 4.23 5.99
N ARG A 239 8.82 3.82 5.87
CA ARG A 239 9.33 2.63 6.56
C ARG A 239 9.67 2.88 8.02
N SER A 240 9.61 4.13 8.49
CA SER A 240 9.84 4.46 9.88
C SER A 240 8.73 3.85 10.74
N LYS A 241 9.05 2.76 11.43
CA LYS A 241 8.20 2.11 12.43
C LYS A 241 8.00 3.10 13.57
N THR A 242 6.88 3.81 13.56
CA THR A 242 6.32 4.38 14.79
C THR A 242 5.05 3.60 15.10
#